data_AF-A0A962YDM3-F1
#
_entry.id   AF-A0A962YDM3-F1
#
_cell.length_a   1.000
_cell.length_b   1.000
_cell.length_c   1.000
_cell.angle_alpha   90.00
_cell.angle_beta   90.00
_cell.angle_gamma   90.00
#
_symmetry.space_group_name_H-M   'P 1'
#
loop_
_entity.id
_entity.type
_entity.pdbx_description
1 polymer ?
#
loop_
_entity_poly.entity_id
_entity_poly.type
_entity_poly.pdbx_seq_one_letter_code
_entity_poly.pdbx_strand_id
1 'polypeptide(L)' 'MNRYREGETPTDLGPPVFDYMSAGTATYGILLGIGLVIAGHRFKQLWMVVWGAGLVIVSAGFLVALLLGIGT' A
#
# COMPACT_ATOMS: atom_id res chain seq x y z
N MET A 1 9.60 -20.68 21.89
CA MET A 1 9.40 -19.93 23.15
C MET A 1 9.69 -18.46 22.85
N ASN A 2 8.72 -17.71 22.33
CA ASN A 2 8.86 -16.27 22.16
C ASN A 2 8.68 -15.63 23.54
N ARG A 3 9.78 -15.22 24.18
CA ARG A 3 9.72 -14.40 25.38
C ARG A 3 9.34 -13.00 24.93
N TYR A 4 8.05 -12.69 24.95
CA TYR A 4 7.60 -11.30 24.91
C TYR A 4 8.27 -10.57 26.07
N ARG A 5 8.93 -9.46 25.75
CA ARG A 5 9.60 -8.61 26.73
C ARG A 5 8.49 -7.88 27.49
N GLU A 6 8.15 -8.39 28.67
CA GLU A 6 7.16 -7.79 29.57
C GLU A 6 7.56 -6.34 29.87
N GLY A 7 6.96 -5.40 29.14
CA GLY A 7 7.32 -3.98 29.17
C GLY A 7 7.17 -3.25 27.83
N GLU A 8 7.14 -3.96 26.70
CA GLU A 8 6.75 -3.36 25.42
C GLU A 8 5.23 -3.21 25.36
N THR A 9 4.74 -1.98 25.53
CA THR A 9 3.39 -1.62 25.10
C THR A 9 3.28 -1.94 23.59
N PRO A 10 2.28 -2.70 23.14
CA PRO A 10 2.08 -3.05 21.72
C PRO A 10 1.89 -1.85 20.78
N THR A 11 1.95 -0.63 21.30
CA THR A 11 1.85 0.64 20.60
C THR A 11 3.15 1.04 19.90
N ASP A 12 4.31 0.52 20.32
CA ASP A 12 5.58 0.74 19.63
C ASP A 12 5.79 -0.33 18.53
N LEU A 13 5.01 -0.23 17.46
CA LEU A 13 5.16 -1.03 16.24
C LEU A 13 6.41 -0.61 15.46
N GLY A 14 7.60 -0.69 16.08
CA GLY A 14 8.87 -0.30 15.48
C GLY A 14 8.92 1.18 15.07
N PRO A 15 10.10 1.70 14.65
CA PRO A 15 10.18 3.04 14.09
C PRO A 15 9.19 3.13 12.91
N PRO A 16 8.37 4.20 12.82
CA PRO A 16 7.44 4.38 11.70
C PRO A 16 8.25 4.19 10.43
N VAL A 17 7.83 3.24 9.58
CA VAL A 17 8.38 3.12 8.22
C VAL A 17 8.23 4.51 7.65
N PHE A 18 9.36 5.22 7.48
CA PHE A 18 9.35 6.65 7.27
C PHE A 18 8.29 7.04 6.24
N ASP A 19 7.44 8.03 6.55
CA ASP A 19 6.26 8.38 5.75
C ASP A 19 6.58 8.59 4.26
N TYR A 20 7.81 9.02 3.94
CA TYR A 20 8.27 9.18 2.57
C TYR A 20 8.42 7.85 1.80
N MET A 21 8.78 6.76 2.48
CA MET A 21 9.01 5.45 1.87
C MET A 21 7.67 4.75 1.57
N SER A 22 6.71 4.86 2.48
CA SER A 22 5.35 4.36 2.28
C SER A 22 4.61 5.17 1.21
N ALA A 23 4.73 6.52 1.22
CA ALA A 23 4.19 7.38 0.17
C ALA A 23 4.81 7.10 -1.22
N GLY A 24 6.13 6.87 -1.28
CA GLY A 24 6.83 6.48 -2.50
C GLY A 24 6.34 5.13 -3.04
N THR A 25 6.16 4.15 -2.15
CA THR A 25 5.65 2.82 -2.50
C THR A 25 4.21 2.88 -3.03
N ALA A 26 3.34 3.68 -2.40
CA ALA A 26 1.98 3.88 -2.86
C ALA A 26 1.94 4.56 -4.23
N THR A 27 2.77 5.58 -4.44
CA THR A 27 2.88 6.25 -5.75
C THR A 27 3.32 5.28 -6.85
N TYR A 28 4.33 4.46 -6.57
CA TYR A 28 4.77 3.41 -7.50
C TYR A 28 3.68 2.35 -7.74
N GLY A 29 2.95 1.96 -6.69
CA GLY A 29 1.82 1.04 -6.77
C GLY A 29 0.72 1.51 -7.71
N ILE A 30 0.41 2.81 -7.71
CA ILE A 30 -0.54 3.42 -8.67
C ILE A 30 -0.02 3.26 -10.10
N LEU A 31 1.23 3.65 -10.37
CA LEU A 31 1.81 3.56 -11.71
C LEU A 31 1.83 2.11 -12.23
N LEU A 32 2.25 1.17 -11.38
CA LEU A 32 2.28 -0.25 -11.71
C LEU A 32 0.88 -0.81 -11.92
N GLY A 33 -0.08 -0.44 -11.07
CA GLY A 33 -1.47 -0.88 -11.17
C GLY A 33 -2.14 -0.39 -12.46
N ILE A 34 -1.90 0.87 -12.85
CA ILE A 34 -2.34 1.41 -14.15
C ILE A 34 -1.74 0.58 -15.29
N GLY A 35 -0.43 0.29 -15.24
CA GLY A 35 0.24 -0.55 -16.22
C GLY A 35 -0.39 -1.95 -16.34
N LEU A 36 -0.70 -2.58 -15.21
CA LEU A 36 -1.38 -3.89 -15.17
C LEU A 36 -2.80 -3.83 -15.74
N VAL A 37 -3.56 -2.77 -15.47
CA VAL A 37 -4.90 -2.59 -16.04
C VAL A 37 -4.83 -2.45 -17.56
N ILE A 38 -3.93 -1.60 -18.07
CA ILE A 38 -3.75 -1.38 -19.51
C ILE A 38 -3.31 -2.67 -20.20
N ALA A 39 -2.30 -3.35 -19.65
CA ALA A 39 -1.81 -4.62 -20.20
C ALA A 39 -2.88 -5.72 -20.12
N GLY A 40 -3.53 -5.87 -18.97
CA GLY A 40 -4.59 -6.85 -18.73
C GLY A 40 -5.76 -6.65 -19.69
N HIS A 41 -6.18 -5.41 -19.93
CA HIS A 41 -7.21 -5.10 -20.90
C HIS A 41 -6.76 -5.45 -22.33
N ARG A 42 -5.52 -5.13 -22.70
CA ARG A 42 -4.97 -5.43 -24.04
C ARG A 42 -4.92 -6.91 -24.34
N PHE A 43 -4.55 -7.74 -23.36
CA PHE A 43 -4.44 -9.19 -23.47
C PHE A 43 -5.72 -9.95 -23.06
N LYS A 44 -6.82 -9.24 -22.74
CA LYS A 44 -8.09 -9.80 -22.24
C LYS A 44 -7.92 -10.66 -20.98
N GLN A 45 -6.87 -10.41 -20.19
CA GLN A 45 -6.62 -11.07 -18.93
C GLN A 45 -7.33 -10.31 -17.81
N LEU A 46 -8.60 -10.64 -17.58
CA LEU A 46 -9.43 -10.00 -16.56
C LEU A 46 -8.81 -10.06 -15.16
N TRP A 47 -8.05 -11.12 -14.86
CA TRP A 47 -7.35 -11.25 -13.58
C TRP A 47 -6.34 -10.12 -13.35
N MET A 48 -5.53 -9.77 -14.36
CA MET A 48 -4.60 -8.64 -14.28
C MET A 48 -5.31 -7.30 -14.11
N VAL A 49 -6.47 -7.13 -14.76
CA VAL A 49 -7.28 -5.92 -14.64
C VAL A 49 -7.82 -5.76 -13.22
N VAL A 50 -8.35 -6.83 -12.63
CA VAL A 50 -8.88 -6.80 -11.26
C VAL A 50 -7.78 -6.48 -10.25
N TRP A 51 -6.62 -7.15 -10.33
CA TRP A 51 -5.51 -6.88 -9.40
C TRP A 51 -4.86 -5.52 -9.63
N GLY A 52 -4.72 -5.09 -10.89
CA GLY A 52 -4.20 -3.77 -11.20
C GLY A 52 -5.11 -2.66 -10.69
N ALA A 53 -6.42 -2.77 -10.91
CA ALA A 53 -7.39 -1.79 -10.41
C ALA A 53 -7.44 -1.77 -8.88
N GLY A 54 -7.43 -2.95 -8.24
CA GLY A 54 -7.35 -3.07 -6.79
C GLY A 54 -6.10 -2.40 -6.23
N LEU A 55 -4.95 -2.61 -6.86
CA LEU A 55 -3.69 -1.97 -6.46
C LEU A 55 -3.78 -0.44 -6.55
N VAL A 56 -4.33 0.11 -7.64
CA VAL A 56 -4.54 1.55 -7.79
C VAL A 56 -5.46 2.09 -6.69
N ILE A 57 -6.59 1.43 -6.42
CA ILE A 57 -7.57 1.89 -5.44
C ILE A 57 -6.96 1.92 -4.03
N VAL A 58 -6.27 0.86 -3.62
CA VAL A 58 -5.66 0.77 -2.29
C VAL A 58 -4.54 1.79 -2.14
N SER A 59 -3.67 1.92 -3.14
CA SER A 59 -2.58 2.90 -3.09
C SER A 59 -3.09 4.35 -3.10
N ALA A 60 -4.11 4.67 -3.89
CA ALA A 60 -4.74 5.98 -3.87
C ALA A 60 -5.42 6.26 -2.52
N GLY A 61 -6.14 5.27 -1.97
CA GLY A 61 -6.75 5.38 -0.65
C GLY A 61 -5.73 5.64 0.45
N PHE A 62 -4.57 4.98 0.41
CA PHE A 62 -3.47 5.24 1.33
C PHE A 62 -2.96 6.68 1.23
N LEU A 63 -2.71 7.18 0.02
CA LEU A 63 -2.25 8.57 -0.17
C LEU A 63 -3.30 9.58 0.30
N VAL A 64 -4.59 9.31 0.08
CA VAL A 64 -5.67 10.16 0.60
C VAL A 64 -5.69 10.13 2.13
N ALA A 65 -5.57 8.96 2.76
CA ALA A 65 -5.49 8.85 4.21
C ALA A 65 -4.29 9.62 4.78
N LEU A 66 -3.12 9.52 4.12
CA LEU A 66 -1.92 10.27 4.48
C LEU A 66 -2.13 11.79 4.37
N LEU A 67 -2.75 12.27 3.28
CA LEU A 67 -3.06 13.69 3.09
C LEU A 67 -4.05 14.23 4.13
N LEU A 68 -4.95 13.37 4.61
CA LEU A 68 -5.93 13.71 5.64
C LEU A 68 -5.37 13.54 7.07
N GLY A 69 -4.14 13.06 7.24
CA GLY A 69 -3.55 12.75 8.55
C GLY A 69 -4.26 11.60 9.29
N ILE A 70 -4.91 10.70 8.55
CA ILE A 70 -5.61 9.54 9.12
C ILE A 70 -4.57 8.41 9.29
N GLY A 71 -4.16 8.16 10.54
CA GLY A 71 -3.23 7.09 10.89
C GLY A 71 -1.76 7.49 11.01
N THR A 72 -1.46 8.80 11.03
CA THR A 72 -0.20 9.40 11.52
C THR A 72 -0.38 9.89 12.94
#